data_AF-A0A1F7XMN1-F1
#
_entry.id   AF-A0A1F7XMN1-F1
#
_cell.length_a   1.000
_cell.length_b   1.000
_cell.length_c   1.000
_cell.angle_alpha   90.00
_cell.angle_beta   90.00
_cell.angle_gamma   90.00
#
_symmetry.space_group_name_H-M   'P 1'
#
loop_
_entity.id
_entity.type
_entity.pdbx_description
1 polymer ?
#
loop_
_entity_poly.entity_id
_entity_poly.type
_entity_poly.pdbx_seq_one_letter_code
_entity_poly.pdbx_strand_id
1 'polypeptide(L)'
;MAKKEFPFILISLFLVFLLTISYLNLKVYFEGNKETKVLSAEYEKPSEEEFWVNYLESNPNYFPGLIELAKIQIANSKYDRALQTLLKAKSIDPNSDIIEELEEEIK
;
A
#
# COMPACT_ATOMS: atom_id res chain seq x y z
N MET A 1 30.59 48.56 -18.19
CA MET A 1 30.26 47.70 -17.01
C MET A 1 29.33 46.53 -17.34
N ALA A 2 28.41 46.63 -18.31
CA ALA A 2 27.38 45.62 -18.58
C ALA A 2 27.83 44.24 -19.16
N LYS A 3 29.00 44.11 -19.79
CA LYS A 3 29.40 42.85 -20.48
C LYS A 3 29.72 41.68 -19.53
N LYS A 4 30.16 41.96 -18.30
CA LYS A 4 30.52 40.91 -17.31
C LYS A 4 29.31 40.44 -16.48
N GLU A 5 28.28 41.28 -16.36
CA GLU A 5 27.01 40.98 -15.67
C GLU A 5 26.12 40.04 -16.51
N PHE A 6 26.19 40.17 -17.84
CA PHE A 6 25.39 39.37 -18.78
C PHE A 6 25.54 37.84 -18.62
N PRO A 7 26.76 37.26 -18.58
CA PRO A 7 26.90 35.82 -18.35
C PRO A 7 26.43 35.40 -16.96
N PHE A 8 26.57 36.26 -15.94
CA PHE A 8 26.10 35.98 -14.58
C PHE A 8 24.57 35.88 -14.51
N ILE A 9 23.86 36.79 -15.21
CA ILE A 9 22.40 36.76 -15.32
C ILE A 9 21.94 35.48 -16.04
N LEU A 10 22.61 35.08 -17.12
CA LEU A 10 22.29 33.85 -17.83
C LEU A 10 22.49 32.59 -16.97
N ILE A 11 23.58 32.54 -16.20
CA ILE A 11 23.85 31.43 -15.28
C ILE A 11 22.78 31.36 -14.18
N SER A 12 22.40 32.52 -13.62
CA SER A 12 21.34 32.60 -12.62
C SER A 12 19.99 32.10 -13.16
N LEU A 13 19.60 32.54 -14.36
CA LEU A 13 18.38 32.08 -15.03
C LEU A 13 18.40 30.57 -15.30
N PHE A 14 19.55 30.05 -15.73
CA PHE A 14 19.72 28.62 -15.96
C PHE A 14 19.60 27.79 -14.67
N LEU A 15 20.15 28.28 -13.56
CA LEU A 15 20.01 27.64 -12.24
C LEU A 15 18.54 27.62 -11.78
N VAL A 16 17.82 28.73 -11.92
CA VAL A 16 16.39 28.81 -11.59
C VAL A 16 15.59 27.83 -12.45
N PHE A 17 15.93 27.71 -13.73
CA PHE A 17 15.29 26.76 -14.64
C PHE A 17 15.51 25.30 -14.21
N LEU A 18 16.75 24.92 -13.87
CA LEU A 18 17.05 23.58 -13.36
C LEU A 18 16.32 23.26 -12.06
N LEU A 19 16.28 24.22 -11.12
CA LEU A 19 15.55 24.05 -9.86
C LEU A 19 14.04 23.89 -10.09
N THR A 20 13.48 24.60 -11.08
CA THR A 20 12.07 24.50 -11.44
C THR A 20 11.75 23.12 -12.03
N ILE A 21 12.57 22.61 -12.96
CA ILE A 21 12.41 21.26 -13.51
C ILE A 21 12.55 20.21 -12.41
N SER A 22 13.54 20.35 -11.53
CA SER A 22 13.76 19.43 -10.41
C SER A 22 12.55 19.42 -9.47
N TYR A 23 12.00 20.58 -9.13
CA TYR A 23 10.81 20.69 -8.29
C TYR A 23 9.59 20.02 -8.95
N LEU A 24 9.37 20.25 -10.25
CA LEU A 24 8.26 19.62 -10.97
C LEU A 24 8.42 18.09 -11.03
N ASN A 25 9.62 17.58 -11.30
CA ASN A 25 9.89 16.14 -11.27
C ASN A 25 9.65 15.55 -9.87
N LEU A 26 10.10 16.25 -8.82
CA LEU A 26 9.92 15.82 -7.44
C LEU A 26 8.45 15.82 -7.02
N LYS A 27 7.70 16.84 -7.43
CA LYS A 27 6.25 16.93 -7.25
C LYS A 27 5.54 15.75 -7.93
N VAL A 28 5.87 15.45 -9.19
CA VAL A 28 5.31 14.30 -9.91
C VAL A 28 5.68 12.97 -9.23
N TYR A 29 6.90 12.83 -8.72
CA TYR A 29 7.33 11.64 -7.98
C TYR A 29 6.53 11.44 -6.68
N PHE A 30 6.33 12.51 -5.90
CA PHE A 30 5.60 12.42 -4.63
C PHE A 30 4.07 12.42 -4.78
N GLU A 31 3.53 13.06 -5.81
CA GLU A 31 2.08 13.00 -6.14
C GLU A 31 1.72 11.70 -6.87
N GLY A 32 2.68 11.08 -7.57
CA GLY A 32 2.47 9.94 -8.46
C GLY A 32 2.30 8.56 -7.79
N ASN A 33 2.38 8.46 -6.47
CA ASN A 33 2.27 7.17 -5.78
C ASN A 33 0.88 6.90 -5.20
N LYS A 34 -0.08 6.66 -6.11
CA LYS A 34 -1.22 5.77 -5.81
C LYS A 34 -1.36 4.60 -6.76
N GLU A 35 -0.75 4.62 -7.94
CA GLU A 35 -0.91 3.53 -8.90
C GLU A 35 0.43 3.16 -9.55
N THR A 36 0.92 1.97 -9.20
CA THR A 36 2.05 1.33 -9.86
C THR A 36 1.64 0.89 -11.27
N LYS A 37 1.76 1.76 -12.27
CA LYS A 37 1.57 1.41 -13.68
C LYS A 37 2.90 0.87 -14.25
N VAL A 38 3.09 -0.45 -14.23
CA VAL A 38 4.12 -1.13 -15.03
C VAL A 38 3.50 -1.69 -16.32
N LEU A 39 4.20 -1.54 -17.45
CA LEU A 39 3.88 -2.13 -18.76
C LEU A 39 2.40 -2.10 -19.16
N SER A 40 1.81 -0.91 -19.33
CA SER A 40 0.56 -0.62 -20.09
C SER A 40 -0.59 -1.64 -20.09
N ALA A 41 -0.70 -2.48 -19.06
CA ALA A 41 -1.89 -3.26 -18.77
C ALA A 41 -2.52 -2.54 -17.59
N GLU A 42 -3.68 -1.92 -17.81
CA GLU A 42 -4.55 -1.52 -16.73
C GLU A 42 -5.05 -2.81 -16.08
N TYR A 43 -4.30 -3.30 -15.09
CA TYR A 43 -4.80 -4.31 -14.18
C TYR A 43 -5.41 -3.57 -13.00
N GLU A 44 -6.70 -3.77 -12.80
CA GLU A 44 -7.33 -3.39 -11.53
C GLU A 44 -6.71 -4.31 -10.47
N LYS A 45 -5.81 -3.78 -9.65
CA LYS A 45 -5.21 -4.56 -8.57
C LYS A 45 -6.35 -4.86 -7.60
N PRO A 46 -6.72 -6.14 -7.38
CA PRO A 46 -7.76 -6.46 -6.41
C PRO A 46 -7.37 -5.89 -5.06
N SER A 47 -8.37 -5.53 -4.26
CA SER A 47 -8.11 -5.13 -2.88
C SER A 47 -7.36 -6.25 -2.16
N GLU A 48 -6.57 -5.91 -1.14
CA GLU A 48 -5.81 -6.94 -0.41
C GLU A 48 -6.74 -7.99 0.23
N GLU A 49 -7.93 -7.56 0.68
CA GLU A 49 -9.01 -8.45 1.14
C GLU A 49 -9.45 -9.42 0.03
N GLU A 50 -9.69 -8.92 -1.18
CA GLU A 50 -10.11 -9.73 -2.34
C GLU A 50 -9.01 -10.70 -2.78
N PHE A 51 -7.75 -10.27 -2.76
CA PHE A 51 -6.62 -11.17 -3.00
C PHE A 51 -6.64 -12.36 -2.03
N TRP A 52 -6.76 -12.09 -0.72
CA TRP A 52 -6.77 -13.16 0.28
C TRP A 52 -8.00 -14.04 0.18
N VAL A 53 -9.19 -13.46 -0.04
CA VAL A 53 -10.42 -14.24 -0.27
C VAL A 53 -10.23 -15.21 -1.43
N ASN A 54 -9.77 -14.73 -2.59
CA ASN A 54 -9.58 -15.57 -3.78
C ASN A 54 -8.48 -16.62 -3.55
N TYR A 55 -7.38 -16.27 -2.90
CA TYR A 55 -6.28 -17.21 -2.64
C TYR A 55 -6.71 -18.34 -1.69
N LEU A 56 -7.50 -18.01 -0.67
CA LEU A 56 -8.01 -18.97 0.31
C LEU A 56 -9.10 -19.88 -0.26
N GLU A 57 -9.74 -19.57 -1.40
CA GLU A 57 -10.62 -20.52 -2.09
C GLU A 57 -9.87 -21.78 -2.52
N SER A 58 -8.65 -21.62 -3.03
CA SER A 58 -7.79 -22.74 -3.42
C SER A 58 -6.94 -23.28 -2.27
N ASN A 59 -6.77 -22.49 -1.20
CA ASN A 59 -5.91 -22.81 -0.07
C ASN A 59 -6.64 -22.58 1.27
N PRO A 60 -7.76 -23.28 1.54
CA PRO A 60 -8.67 -22.96 2.65
C PRO A 60 -8.04 -23.09 4.04
N ASN A 61 -6.99 -23.89 4.17
CA ASN A 61 -6.30 -24.15 5.43
C ASN A 61 -4.97 -23.40 5.54
N TYR A 62 -4.72 -22.41 4.67
CA TYR A 62 -3.50 -21.61 4.73
C TYR A 62 -3.59 -20.61 5.88
N PHE A 63 -3.12 -21.05 7.05
CA PHE A 63 -3.19 -20.30 8.30
C PHE A 63 -2.68 -18.85 8.20
N PRO A 64 -1.49 -18.56 7.62
CA PRO A 64 -1.03 -17.18 7.50
C PRO A 64 -1.99 -16.30 6.70
N GLY A 65 -2.61 -16.82 5.63
CA GLY A 65 -3.57 -16.06 4.84
C GLY A 65 -4.88 -15.79 5.57
N LEU A 66 -5.32 -16.72 6.43
CA LEU A 66 -6.48 -16.51 7.31
C LEU A 66 -6.20 -15.40 8.33
N ILE A 67 -4.98 -15.37 8.90
CA ILE A 67 -4.56 -14.29 9.82
C ILE A 67 -4.52 -12.94 9.11
N GLU A 68 -3.90 -12.86 7.93
CA GLU A 68 -3.85 -11.59 7.18
C GLU A 68 -5.25 -11.12 6.75
N LEU A 69 -6.12 -12.03 6.31
CA LEU A 69 -7.51 -11.68 5.99
C LEU A 69 -8.26 -11.17 7.23
N ALA A 70 -8.09 -11.79 8.39
CA ALA A 70 -8.71 -11.33 9.62
C ALA A 70 -8.25 -9.92 10.01
N LYS A 71 -6.93 -9.65 9.97
CA LYS A 71 -6.38 -8.31 10.24
C LYS A 71 -6.96 -7.24 9.31
N ILE A 72 -7.04 -7.53 8.02
CA ILE A 72 -7.62 -6.61 7.03
C ILE A 72 -9.10 -6.35 7.31
N GLN A 73 -9.85 -7.38 7.70
CA GLN A 73 -11.26 -7.25 8.06
C GLN A 73 -11.43 -6.41 9.34
N ILE A 74 -10.58 -6.59 10.35
CA ILE A 74 -10.57 -5.79 11.59
C ILE A 74 -10.27 -4.32 11.28
N ALA A 75 -9.21 -4.05 10.50
CA ALA A 75 -8.83 -2.70 10.10
C ALA A 75 -9.94 -1.98 9.32
N ASN A 76 -10.77 -2.73 8.59
CA ASN A 76 -11.93 -2.23 7.87
C ASN A 76 -13.23 -2.24 8.71
N SER A 77 -13.15 -2.48 10.02
CA SER A 77 -14.28 -2.59 10.95
C SER A 77 -15.32 -3.66 10.56
N LYS A 78 -14.93 -4.66 9.78
CA LYS A 78 -15.76 -5.80 9.36
C LYS A 78 -15.67 -6.95 10.38
N TYR A 79 -16.01 -6.65 11.63
CA TYR A 79 -15.80 -7.54 12.77
C TYR A 79 -16.50 -8.90 12.64
N ASP A 80 -17.74 -8.94 12.12
CA ASP A 80 -18.46 -10.21 11.90
C ASP A 80 -17.70 -11.14 10.95
N ARG A 81 -17.08 -10.58 9.90
CA ARG A 81 -16.28 -11.36 8.94
C ARG A 81 -14.95 -11.79 9.56
N ALA A 82 -14.30 -10.88 10.30
CA ALA A 82 -13.07 -11.18 11.02
C ALA A 82 -13.25 -12.37 11.97
N LEU A 83 -14.33 -12.38 12.76
CA LEU A 83 -14.65 -13.49 13.65
C LEU A 83 -14.84 -14.81 12.89
N GLN A 84 -15.54 -14.81 11.76
CA GLN A 84 -15.68 -16.03 10.94
C GLN A 84 -14.34 -16.53 10.39
N THR A 85 -13.47 -15.61 9.97
CA THR A 85 -12.12 -15.94 9.49
C THR A 85 -11.24 -16.49 10.62
N LEU A 86 -11.29 -15.88 11.81
CA LEU A 86 -10.58 -16.34 13.00
C LEU A 86 -11.07 -17.71 13.48
N LEU A 87 -12.38 -17.99 13.40
CA LEU A 87 -12.92 -19.33 13.70
C LEU A 87 -12.33 -20.41 12.78
N LYS A 88 -12.14 -20.10 11.50
CA LYS A 88 -11.45 -21.02 10.57
C LYS A 88 -9.98 -21.19 10.95
N ALA A 89 -9.27 -20.09 11.25
CA ALA A 89 -7.89 -20.14 11.70
C ALA A 89 -7.73 -21.00 12.96
N LYS A 90 -8.62 -20.83 13.94
CA LYS A 90 -8.66 -21.57 15.21
C LYS A 90 -8.93 -23.06 15.04
N SER A 91 -9.62 -23.45 13.97
CA SER A 91 -9.80 -24.88 13.65
C SER A 91 -8.51 -25.55 13.15
N ILE A 92 -7.53 -24.75 12.69
CA ILE A 92 -6.22 -25.21 12.22
C ILE A 92 -5.19 -25.15 13.35
N ASP A 93 -5.14 -24.02 14.06
CA ASP A 93 -4.27 -23.81 15.22
C ASP A 93 -5.07 -23.21 16.39
N PRO A 94 -5.63 -24.07 17.29
CA PRO A 94 -6.50 -23.62 18.36
C PRO A 94 -5.81 -22.81 19.47
N ASN A 95 -4.48 -22.93 19.61
CA ASN A 95 -3.70 -22.34 20.70
C ASN A 95 -2.75 -21.25 20.20
N SER A 96 -3.12 -20.57 19.12
CA SER A 96 -2.31 -19.51 18.54
C SER A 96 -2.49 -18.20 19.31
N ASP A 97 -1.41 -17.69 19.90
CA ASP A 97 -1.41 -16.40 20.63
C ASP A 97 -1.94 -15.25 19.75
N ILE A 98 -1.64 -15.29 18.44
CA ILE A 98 -2.10 -14.28 17.48
C ILE A 98 -3.62 -14.29 17.26
N ILE A 99 -4.28 -15.45 17.42
CA ILE A 99 -5.74 -15.52 17.31
C ILE A 99 -6.37 -14.89 18.56
N GLU A 100 -5.80 -15.17 19.73
CA GLU A 100 -6.26 -14.58 20.99
C GLU A 100 -6.11 -13.05 20.97
N GLU A 101 -4.95 -12.53 20.53
CA GLU A 101 -4.70 -11.10 20.37
C GLU A 101 -5.75 -10.43 19.46
N LEU A 102 -6.01 -11.02 18.29
CA LEU A 102 -7.00 -10.48 17.34
C LEU A 102 -8.45 -10.62 17.83
N GLU A 103 -8.77 -11.63 18.62
CA GLU A 103 -10.09 -11.76 19.27
C GLU A 103 -10.30 -10.69 20.35
N GLU A 104 -9.25 -10.27 21.06
CA GLU A 104 -9.32 -9.17 22.04
C GLU A 104 -9.53 -7.80 21.39
N GLU A 105 -8.95 -7.55 20.21
CA GLU A 105 -9.12 -6.29 19.48
C GLU A 105 -10.58 -6.01 19.05
N ILE A 106 -11.38 -7.08 18.91
CA ILE A 106 -12.77 -7.01 18.43
C ILE A 106 -13.79 -6.97 19.58
N LYS A 107 -13.38 -7.25 20.83
CA LYS A 107 -14.27 -7.24 22.02
C LYS A 107 -14.63 -5.83 22.48
#